data_AF-A0A7X9EE05-F1
#
_entry.id   AF-A0A7X9EE05-F1
#
_cell.length_a   1.000
_cell.length_b   1.000
_cell.length_c   1.000
_cell.angle_alpha   90.00
_cell.angle_beta   90.00
_cell.angle_gamma   90.00
#
_symmetry.space_group_name_H-M   'P 1'
#
loop_
_entity.id
_entity.type
_entity.pdbx_description
1 polymer ?
#
loop_
_entity_poly.entity_id
_entity_poly.type
_entity_poly.pdbx_seq_one_letter_code
_entity_poly.pdbx_strand_id
1 'polypeptide(L)'
;MKAVKRTIALILFLILIIGNLAFADDLVIIKERKPLTDFEGHWARGTIEKWLAAGRVSGYPDGSFKPDNKVTRAEFVKMVNGIIDYNKPNDITFKDVPATAWFYDYIRVAQAIGYISGYSADQFGPDDPITREQAAAILARIQYLRGNAAGANRFTDKGTLSAWALEAVGAATEAGFISGYVDGSFKPKNNLTRAEAITMLDNVLENSKNVIVYNDGTELKDMVIEGDLIIAKTVGEGNVYLTNLEIKGDIQVYGGGLNSIYFRNVKVARIEVIKDKVRLVFEDGSVVENIEVGEETVIVNEDGQIQTITVTDAEGVVLTGNFEEVTVSGVENITLKNAEIAKLIVEEKVTILGTGTIKTLEANADGILYEKNVKIDKVELGEGVKDKPEVIKEETTSSDSPVGLPPQTYKISVSAVIDGVEYKPLFTTSNYTGTKNISEFLKDEVVAILNTENSNIAQYFTKLNNKLGNLTINGTQVNTPDAVAKIKANLAGTEIVKGISDSIFDDSVLDEAEMKAILNAFKLSDLDKLDSIKLDRTIEYNGTITDPEIKIKGQDKNREELIEFLTTAGKLSINNFFKQYGPTVTLEIIDGEKTISFTVSKV
;
A
#
# COMPACT_ATOMS: atom_id res chain seq x y z
N MET A 1 1.63 21.59 73.98
CA MET A 1 1.07 20.89 72.79
C MET A 1 0.09 21.71 71.95
N LYS A 2 -0.90 22.43 72.52
CA LYS A 2 -1.84 23.25 71.71
C LYS A 2 -1.19 24.38 70.89
N ALA A 3 -0.18 25.05 71.46
CA ALA A 3 0.54 26.12 70.75
C ALA A 3 1.34 25.59 69.54
N VAL A 4 2.06 24.48 69.72
CA VAL A 4 2.83 23.82 68.66
C VAL A 4 1.95 23.34 67.51
N LYS A 5 0.75 22.81 67.81
CA LYS A 5 -0.22 22.41 66.78
C LYS A 5 -0.77 23.60 65.97
N ARG A 6 -0.96 24.77 66.60
CA ARG A 6 -1.37 26.00 65.90
C ARG A 6 -0.28 26.54 64.99
N THR A 7 0.98 26.50 65.43
CA THR A 7 2.12 26.96 64.62
C THR A 7 2.34 26.04 63.41
N ILE A 8 2.23 24.72 63.58
CA ILE A 8 2.34 23.76 62.47
C ILE A 8 1.18 23.92 61.48
N ALA A 9 -0.05 24.14 61.97
CA ALA A 9 -1.20 24.39 61.09
C ALA A 9 -1.07 25.70 60.29
N LEU A 10 -0.51 26.75 60.88
CA LEU A 10 -0.24 28.02 60.20
C LEU A 10 0.85 27.89 59.13
N ILE A 11 1.90 27.10 59.42
CA ILE A 11 2.97 26.82 58.46
C ILE A 11 2.43 25.97 57.29
N LEU A 12 1.62 24.94 57.57
CA LEU A 12 1.00 24.12 56.52
C LEU A 12 0.02 24.93 55.66
N PHE A 13 -0.74 25.85 56.26
CA PHE A 13 -1.62 26.75 55.51
C PHE A 13 -0.83 27.74 54.64
N LEU A 14 0.29 28.26 55.13
CA LEU A 14 1.18 29.12 54.33
C LEU A 14 1.82 28.36 53.16
N ILE A 15 2.24 27.11 53.38
CA ILE A 15 2.84 26.25 52.33
C ILE A 15 1.79 25.90 51.27
N LEU A 16 0.53 25.70 51.65
CA LEU A 16 -0.59 25.46 50.70
C LEU A 16 -0.92 26.70 49.85
N ILE A 17 -0.78 27.90 50.41
CA ILE A 17 -0.97 29.15 49.65
C ILE A 17 0.20 29.39 48.70
N ILE A 18 1.44 29.17 49.16
CA ILE A 18 2.66 29.39 48.34
C ILE A 18 2.77 28.35 47.22
N GLY A 19 2.35 27.10 47.44
CA GLY A 19 2.30 26.05 46.41
C GLY A 19 1.33 26.33 45.26
N ASN A 20 0.31 27.18 45.46
CA ASN A 20 -0.59 27.63 44.39
C ASN A 20 -0.07 28.87 43.64
N LEU A 21 0.91 29.59 44.19
CA LEU A 21 1.54 30.75 43.54
C LEU A 21 2.75 30.35 42.68
N ALA A 22 3.40 29.21 42.96
CA ALA A 22 4.55 28.71 42.22
C ALA A 22 4.20 28.06 40.85
N PHE A 23 2.92 28.00 40.48
CA PHE A 23 2.46 27.62 39.14
C PHE A 23 1.87 28.80 38.35
N ALA A 24 2.04 30.05 38.84
CA ALA A 24 1.51 31.24 38.18
C ALA A 24 2.53 31.95 37.24
N ASP A 25 3.66 31.30 36.92
CA ASP A 25 4.69 31.87 36.03
C ASP A 25 4.52 31.53 34.54
N ASP A 26 3.50 30.76 34.16
CA ASP A 26 2.88 30.92 32.84
C ASP A 26 1.74 31.94 32.96
N LEU A 27 2.11 33.19 33.24
CA LEU A 27 1.34 34.30 32.72
C LEU A 27 1.36 34.14 31.20
N VAL A 28 0.36 33.44 30.67
CA VAL A 28 -0.12 33.68 29.33
C VAL A 28 -0.43 35.16 29.33
N ILE A 29 0.50 35.98 28.82
CA ILE A 29 0.17 37.30 28.34
C ILE A 29 -0.80 37.00 27.20
N ILE A 30 -2.09 36.95 27.53
CA ILE A 30 -3.17 37.13 26.58
C ILE A 30 -2.94 38.57 26.14
N LYS A 31 -2.05 38.76 25.16
CA LYS A 31 -2.00 39.98 24.37
C LYS A 31 -3.43 40.10 23.89
N GLU A 32 -4.18 41.06 24.45
CA GLU A 32 -5.53 41.35 24.01
C GLU A 32 -5.47 41.41 22.49
N ARG A 33 -5.97 40.36 21.81
CA ARG A 33 -6.08 40.40 20.37
C ARG A 33 -7.16 41.43 20.15
N LYS A 34 -6.77 42.60 19.64
CA LYS A 34 -7.70 43.64 19.24
C LYS A 34 -8.84 42.95 18.46
N PRO A 35 -10.10 43.15 18.86
CA PRO A 35 -11.22 42.52 18.18
C PRO A 35 -11.15 42.90 16.69
N LEU A 36 -11.33 41.92 15.81
CA LEU A 36 -11.37 42.14 14.38
C LEU A 36 -12.70 42.86 14.07
N THR A 37 -12.65 44.13 13.68
CA THR A 37 -13.85 44.96 13.46
C THR A 37 -13.99 45.48 12.03
N ASP A 38 -13.05 45.15 11.14
CA ASP A 38 -13.00 45.68 9.78
C ASP A 38 -13.97 44.98 8.80
N PHE A 39 -14.75 44.03 9.29
CA PHE A 39 -15.86 43.40 8.57
C PHE A 39 -17.23 43.75 9.17
N GLU A 40 -17.29 44.69 10.11
CA GLU A 40 -18.56 45.22 10.64
C GLU A 40 -19.40 45.84 9.51
N GLY A 41 -20.64 45.36 9.34
CA GLY A 41 -21.53 45.79 8.26
C GLY A 41 -21.20 45.18 6.88
N HIS A 42 -20.16 44.37 6.77
CA HIS A 42 -19.82 43.65 5.54
C HIS A 42 -20.80 42.50 5.28
N TRP A 43 -21.14 42.24 4.01
CA TRP A 43 -22.13 41.21 3.63
C TRP A 43 -21.74 39.81 4.12
N ALA A 44 -20.43 39.50 4.14
CA ALA A 44 -19.90 38.22 4.60
C ALA A 44 -19.69 38.12 6.12
N ARG A 45 -20.12 39.12 6.91
CA ARG A 45 -19.89 39.16 8.37
C ARG A 45 -20.24 37.84 9.05
N GLY A 46 -21.44 37.31 8.80
CA GLY A 46 -21.90 36.07 9.45
C GLY A 46 -20.99 34.88 9.15
N THR A 47 -20.58 34.70 7.89
CA THR A 47 -19.63 33.65 7.49
C THR A 47 -18.25 33.86 8.11
N ILE A 48 -17.76 35.10 8.16
CA ILE A 48 -16.47 35.44 8.79
C ILE A 48 -16.49 35.07 10.28
N GLU A 49 -17.53 35.48 11.01
CA GLU A 49 -17.69 35.18 12.43
C GLU A 49 -17.79 33.66 12.67
N LYS A 50 -18.57 32.94 11.85
CA LYS A 50 -18.68 31.47 11.88
C LYS A 50 -17.31 30.81 11.71
N TRP A 51 -16.55 31.22 10.70
CA TRP A 51 -15.24 30.62 10.36
C TRP A 51 -14.15 30.97 11.38
N LEU A 52 -14.18 32.19 11.96
CA LEU A 52 -13.30 32.58 13.06
C LEU A 52 -13.59 31.77 14.32
N ALA A 53 -14.87 31.62 14.69
CA ALA A 53 -15.28 30.84 15.85
C ALA A 53 -14.91 29.36 15.70
N ALA A 54 -15.01 28.83 14.48
CA ALA A 54 -14.65 27.45 14.15
C ALA A 54 -13.13 27.25 13.95
N GLY A 55 -12.30 28.29 14.12
CA GLY A 55 -10.84 28.23 13.99
C GLY A 55 -10.31 27.96 12.58
N ARG A 56 -11.15 28.07 11.55
CA ARG A 56 -10.78 27.74 10.15
C ARG A 56 -9.97 28.85 9.47
N VAL A 57 -10.14 30.08 9.94
CA VAL A 57 -9.38 31.24 9.49
C VAL A 57 -8.93 32.07 10.69
N SER A 58 -7.90 32.88 10.46
CA SER A 58 -7.44 33.88 11.39
C SER A 58 -7.38 35.25 10.71
N GLY A 59 -7.44 36.31 11.51
CA GLY A 59 -7.05 37.65 11.09
C GLY A 59 -5.53 37.77 10.92
N TYR A 60 -5.11 38.91 10.38
CA TYR A 60 -3.71 39.29 10.20
C TYR A 60 -3.09 39.77 11.52
N PRO A 61 -1.75 39.76 11.65
CA PRO A 61 -1.06 40.24 12.86
C PRO A 61 -1.37 41.70 13.25
N ASP A 62 -1.84 42.51 12.29
CA ASP A 62 -2.25 43.89 12.48
C ASP A 62 -3.66 44.05 13.12
N GLY A 63 -4.35 42.93 13.38
CA GLY A 63 -5.68 42.93 14.00
C GLY A 63 -6.83 43.22 13.03
N SER A 64 -6.63 42.96 11.74
CA SER A 64 -7.68 43.06 10.70
C SER A 64 -7.97 41.71 10.05
N PHE A 65 -9.16 41.53 9.47
CA PHE A 65 -9.52 40.36 8.66
C PHE A 65 -9.27 40.59 7.17
N LYS A 66 -9.46 41.82 6.69
CA LYS A 66 -9.37 42.28 5.30
C LYS A 66 -10.30 41.51 4.36
N PRO A 67 -11.64 41.62 4.53
CA PRO A 67 -12.60 40.83 3.75
C PRO A 67 -12.51 41.06 2.23
N ASP A 68 -12.17 42.29 1.82
CA ASP A 68 -12.07 42.67 0.40
C ASP A 68 -10.66 42.49 -0.21
N ASN A 69 -9.67 42.09 0.60
CA ASN A 69 -8.34 41.81 0.08
C ASN A 69 -8.37 40.58 -0.83
N LYS A 70 -7.53 40.62 -1.88
CA LYS A 70 -7.35 39.48 -2.77
C LYS A 70 -6.62 38.35 -2.06
N VAL A 71 -7.08 37.13 -2.28
CA VAL A 71 -6.49 35.91 -1.70
C VAL A 71 -5.49 35.34 -2.67
N THR A 72 -4.30 34.99 -2.17
CA THR A 72 -3.31 34.29 -2.99
C THR A 72 -3.66 32.81 -3.16
N ARG A 73 -3.08 32.15 -4.17
CA ARG A 73 -3.27 30.71 -4.37
C ARG A 73 -2.85 29.90 -3.14
N ALA A 74 -1.74 30.26 -2.49
CA ALA A 74 -1.29 29.61 -1.26
C ALA A 74 -2.26 29.82 -0.08
N GLU A 75 -2.79 31.03 0.09
CA GLU A 75 -3.79 31.31 1.12
C GLU A 75 -5.09 30.53 0.87
N PHE A 76 -5.53 30.43 -0.39
CA PHE A 76 -6.72 29.66 -0.74
C PHE A 76 -6.52 28.17 -0.47
N VAL A 77 -5.39 27.59 -0.85
CA VAL A 77 -5.02 26.20 -0.53
C VAL A 77 -5.06 25.94 0.97
N LYS A 78 -4.51 26.85 1.78
CA LYS A 78 -4.59 26.73 3.24
C LYS A 78 -6.04 26.72 3.74
N MET A 79 -6.92 27.54 3.18
CA MET A 79 -8.35 27.56 3.55
C MET A 79 -9.06 26.27 3.14
N VAL A 80 -8.76 25.74 1.94
CA VAL A 80 -9.30 24.47 1.44
C VAL A 80 -8.88 23.29 2.33
N ASN A 81 -7.60 23.22 2.72
CA ASN A 81 -7.14 22.20 3.67
C ASN A 81 -7.85 22.31 5.03
N GLY A 82 -8.31 23.50 5.41
CA GLY A 82 -9.06 23.72 6.66
C GLY A 82 -10.46 23.09 6.68
N ILE A 83 -10.97 22.63 5.53
CA ILE A 83 -12.26 21.93 5.42
C ILE A 83 -12.11 20.44 5.02
N ILE A 84 -10.88 19.95 4.92
CA ILE A 84 -10.56 18.56 4.53
C ILE A 84 -9.83 17.88 5.69
N ASP A 85 -10.28 16.70 6.07
CA ASP A 85 -9.61 15.89 7.10
C ASP A 85 -8.46 15.07 6.50
N TYR A 86 -7.40 15.74 6.06
CA TYR A 86 -6.18 15.10 5.57
C TYR A 86 -4.97 16.01 5.73
N ASN A 87 -3.88 15.48 6.29
CA ASN A 87 -2.69 16.27 6.63
C ASN A 87 -1.36 15.62 6.23
N LYS A 88 -1.38 14.48 5.53
CA LYS A 88 -0.16 13.75 5.13
C LYS A 88 0.42 14.35 3.84
N PRO A 89 1.61 14.99 3.89
CA PRO A 89 2.19 15.65 2.72
C PRO A 89 2.86 14.65 1.78
N ASN A 90 2.87 14.96 0.47
CA ASN A 90 3.72 14.28 -0.52
C ASN A 90 4.88 15.18 -0.97
N ASP A 91 5.86 14.60 -1.64
CA ASP A 91 6.93 15.36 -2.25
C ASP A 91 6.44 16.18 -3.44
N ILE A 92 7.05 17.35 -3.61
CA ILE A 92 6.67 18.35 -4.61
C ILE A 92 7.89 18.85 -5.37
N THR A 93 7.69 19.27 -6.61
CA THR A 93 8.76 19.69 -7.54
C THR A 93 8.76 21.20 -7.82
N PHE A 94 7.87 21.96 -7.17
CA PHE A 94 7.73 23.39 -7.38
C PHE A 94 8.90 24.18 -6.80
N LYS A 95 9.67 24.85 -7.65
CA LYS A 95 10.86 25.64 -7.26
C LYS A 95 10.50 26.91 -6.51
N ASP A 96 9.31 27.44 -6.76
CA ASP A 96 8.75 28.61 -6.07
C ASP A 96 8.03 28.24 -4.75
N VAL A 97 8.14 26.98 -4.31
CA VAL A 97 7.61 26.49 -3.03
C VAL A 97 8.76 25.95 -2.17
N PRO A 98 9.62 26.84 -1.61
CA PRO A 98 10.76 26.40 -0.80
C PRO A 98 10.30 25.84 0.55
N ALA A 99 11.05 24.88 1.09
CA ALA A 99 10.76 24.22 2.38
C ALA A 99 10.62 25.18 3.58
N THR A 100 11.18 26.39 3.48
CA THR A 100 11.11 27.43 4.50
C THR A 100 9.86 28.30 4.40
N ALA A 101 9.07 28.20 3.33
CA ALA A 101 7.87 28.99 3.15
C ALA A 101 6.74 28.48 4.05
N TRP A 102 5.95 29.40 4.62
CA TRP A 102 4.81 29.05 5.49
C TRP A 102 3.75 28.19 4.77
N PHE A 103 3.67 28.30 3.44
CA PHE A 103 2.73 27.56 2.61
C PHE A 103 3.23 26.19 2.15
N TYR A 104 4.48 25.84 2.45
CA TYR A 104 5.15 24.64 1.95
C TYR A 104 4.31 23.37 2.21
N ASP A 105 4.04 23.06 3.48
CA ASP A 105 3.31 21.85 3.84
C ASP A 105 1.86 21.85 3.34
N TYR A 106 1.20 23.01 3.30
CA TYR A 106 -0.17 23.10 2.78
C TYR A 106 -0.24 22.72 1.29
N ILE A 107 0.74 23.16 0.49
CA ILE A 107 0.83 22.81 -0.93
C ILE A 107 1.17 21.33 -1.11
N ARG A 108 2.08 20.78 -0.29
CA ARG A 108 2.39 19.33 -0.31
C ARG A 108 1.17 18.46 -0.03
N VAL A 109 0.36 18.84 0.96
CA VAL A 109 -0.90 18.16 1.29
C VAL A 109 -1.90 18.29 0.14
N ALA A 110 -2.06 19.48 -0.42
CA ALA A 110 -2.96 19.71 -1.54
C ALA A 110 -2.57 18.91 -2.79
N GLN A 111 -1.28 18.76 -3.05
CA GLN A 111 -0.75 17.93 -4.14
C GLN A 111 -0.94 16.44 -3.87
N ALA A 112 -0.75 15.99 -2.63
CA ALA A 112 -1.05 14.62 -2.21
C ALA A 112 -2.53 14.26 -2.48
N ILE A 113 -3.47 15.14 -2.08
CA ILE A 113 -4.90 14.99 -2.36
C ILE A 113 -5.18 15.08 -3.87
N GLY A 114 -4.41 15.88 -4.61
CA GLY A 114 -4.49 16.01 -6.06
C GLY A 114 -5.50 17.05 -6.56
N TYR A 115 -5.94 17.98 -5.70
CA TYR A 115 -6.89 19.02 -6.12
C TYR A 115 -6.23 20.26 -6.74
N ILE A 116 -4.90 20.39 -6.60
CA ILE A 116 -4.11 21.46 -7.22
C ILE A 116 -3.20 20.96 -8.35
N SER A 117 -2.88 21.88 -9.24
CA SER A 117 -1.80 21.78 -10.23
C SER A 117 -1.01 23.09 -10.26
N GLY A 118 0.26 23.01 -10.66
CA GLY A 118 1.07 24.19 -10.98
C GLY A 118 0.68 24.80 -12.32
N TYR A 119 1.26 25.97 -12.63
CA TYR A 119 1.23 26.53 -13.99
C TYR A 119 2.15 25.75 -14.94
N SER A 120 3.19 25.15 -14.38
CA SER A 120 4.09 24.21 -15.04
C SER A 120 4.41 23.04 -14.09
N ALA A 121 5.27 22.12 -14.52
CA ALA A 121 5.77 21.03 -13.68
C ALA A 121 6.62 21.51 -12.49
N ASP A 122 7.17 22.73 -12.54
CA ASP A 122 8.11 23.26 -11.54
C ASP A 122 7.72 24.64 -10.99
N GLN A 123 6.55 25.18 -11.34
CA GLN A 123 6.05 26.48 -10.87
C GLN A 123 4.59 26.40 -10.41
N PHE A 124 4.31 26.80 -9.17
CA PHE A 124 2.97 26.82 -8.59
C PHE A 124 2.28 28.20 -8.61
N GLY A 125 3.05 29.28 -8.47
CA GLY A 125 2.57 30.64 -8.28
C GLY A 125 1.87 30.86 -6.93
N PRO A 126 2.52 30.63 -5.78
CA PRO A 126 1.86 30.69 -4.47
C PRO A 126 1.34 32.07 -4.08
N ASP A 127 2.04 33.14 -4.47
CA ASP A 127 1.71 34.52 -4.13
C ASP A 127 0.76 35.20 -5.13
N ASP A 128 0.47 34.54 -6.25
CA ASP A 128 -0.46 35.07 -7.24
C ASP A 128 -1.89 35.05 -6.69
N PRO A 129 -2.69 36.11 -6.93
CA PRO A 129 -4.11 36.09 -6.63
C PRO A 129 -4.83 34.97 -7.37
N ILE A 130 -5.70 34.24 -6.67
CA ILE A 130 -6.49 33.17 -7.30
C ILE A 130 -7.69 33.74 -8.06
N THR A 131 -7.92 33.27 -9.29
CA THR A 131 -9.10 33.64 -10.08
C THR A 131 -10.33 32.82 -9.71
N ARG A 132 -11.52 33.35 -10.00
CA ARG A 132 -12.80 32.66 -9.75
C ARG A 132 -12.92 31.32 -10.46
N GLU A 133 -12.46 31.22 -11.71
CA GLU A 133 -12.49 29.95 -12.46
C GLU A 133 -11.50 28.92 -11.89
N GLN A 134 -10.35 29.35 -11.35
CA GLN A 134 -9.39 28.46 -10.70
C GLN A 134 -9.96 27.92 -9.38
N ALA A 135 -10.60 28.78 -8.59
CA ALA A 135 -11.27 28.36 -7.37
C ALA A 135 -12.37 27.35 -7.66
N ALA A 136 -13.23 27.60 -8.66
CA ALA A 136 -14.26 26.66 -9.09
C ALA A 136 -13.71 25.27 -9.46
N ALA A 137 -12.59 25.23 -10.18
CA ALA A 137 -11.91 23.97 -10.49
C ALA A 137 -11.38 23.25 -9.26
N ILE A 138 -10.87 23.98 -8.26
CA ILE A 138 -10.47 23.39 -6.98
C ILE A 138 -11.67 22.82 -6.23
N LEU A 139 -12.77 23.58 -6.12
CA LEU A 139 -13.98 23.11 -5.42
C LEU A 139 -14.58 21.88 -6.08
N ALA A 140 -14.63 21.85 -7.41
CA ALA A 140 -15.10 20.69 -8.16
C ALA A 140 -14.22 19.46 -7.89
N ARG A 141 -12.88 19.63 -7.84
CA ARG A 141 -11.94 18.52 -7.59
C ARG A 141 -12.01 17.99 -6.16
N ILE A 142 -12.04 18.86 -5.15
CA ILE A 142 -12.09 18.39 -3.75
C ILE A 142 -13.39 17.64 -3.43
N GLN A 143 -14.45 17.89 -4.20
CA GLN A 143 -15.75 17.24 -4.07
C GLN A 143 -16.01 16.14 -5.12
N TYR A 144 -15.02 15.83 -5.97
CA TYR A 144 -15.13 14.83 -7.04
C TYR A 144 -16.37 15.04 -7.93
N LEU A 145 -16.72 16.30 -8.22
CA LEU A 145 -17.89 16.60 -9.02
C LEU A 145 -17.67 16.14 -10.46
N ARG A 146 -18.67 15.45 -11.03
CA ARG A 146 -18.72 15.17 -12.47
C ARG A 146 -18.82 16.48 -13.24
N GLY A 147 -18.06 16.58 -14.32
CA GLY A 147 -18.06 17.76 -15.20
C GLY A 147 -19.46 18.07 -15.74
N ASN A 148 -19.84 19.35 -15.74
CA ASN A 148 -21.15 19.78 -16.22
C ASN A 148 -21.04 21.13 -16.93
N ALA A 149 -20.65 21.13 -18.21
CA ALA A 149 -20.58 22.36 -19.01
C ALA A 149 -21.94 23.08 -19.12
N ALA A 150 -23.06 22.34 -19.10
CA ALA A 150 -24.39 22.92 -19.20
C ALA A 150 -24.73 23.83 -18.01
N GLY A 151 -24.19 23.52 -16.82
CA GLY A 151 -24.33 24.37 -15.63
C GLY A 151 -23.84 25.79 -15.86
N ALA A 152 -22.79 25.98 -16.67
CA ALA A 152 -22.23 27.30 -16.97
C ALA A 152 -23.09 28.14 -17.95
N ASN A 153 -24.11 27.54 -18.59
CA ASN A 153 -24.96 28.25 -19.55
C ASN A 153 -25.78 29.41 -18.94
N ARG A 154 -25.93 29.42 -17.62
CA ARG A 154 -26.62 30.50 -16.90
C ARG A 154 -25.84 31.81 -16.85
N PHE A 155 -24.55 31.80 -17.18
CA PHE A 155 -23.70 32.97 -17.13
C PHE A 155 -23.61 33.67 -18.48
N THR A 156 -23.81 34.99 -18.47
CA THR A 156 -23.79 35.84 -19.67
C THR A 156 -22.40 35.94 -20.30
N ASP A 157 -21.36 35.80 -19.51
CA ASP A 157 -19.94 35.88 -19.89
C ASP A 157 -19.26 34.50 -19.99
N LYS A 158 -20.04 33.40 -20.10
CA LYS A 158 -19.50 32.04 -20.22
C LYS A 158 -18.47 31.88 -21.35
N GLY A 159 -18.57 32.67 -22.41
CA GLY A 159 -17.61 32.67 -23.53
C GLY A 159 -16.22 33.20 -23.16
N THR A 160 -16.06 33.78 -21.97
CA THR A 160 -14.77 34.24 -21.42
C THR A 160 -14.11 33.22 -20.48
N LEU A 161 -14.81 32.12 -20.16
CA LEU A 161 -14.24 31.00 -19.42
C LEU A 161 -13.13 30.35 -20.23
N SER A 162 -12.06 29.96 -19.55
CA SER A 162 -11.13 29.02 -20.16
C SER A 162 -11.80 27.67 -20.41
N ALA A 163 -11.47 27.01 -21.52
CA ALA A 163 -12.08 25.73 -21.90
C ALA A 163 -11.97 24.68 -20.79
N TRP A 164 -10.82 24.61 -20.09
CA TRP A 164 -10.60 23.68 -18.98
C TRP A 164 -11.46 23.96 -17.74
N ALA A 165 -11.98 25.18 -17.59
CA ALA A 165 -12.77 25.58 -16.43
C ALA A 165 -14.27 25.42 -16.65
N LEU A 166 -14.71 25.28 -17.90
CA LEU A 166 -16.13 25.33 -18.27
C LEU A 166 -16.96 24.30 -17.51
N GLU A 167 -16.50 23.05 -17.48
CA GLU A 167 -17.20 21.95 -16.82
C GLU A 167 -17.19 22.09 -15.30
N ALA A 168 -16.05 22.45 -14.72
CA ALA A 168 -15.91 22.61 -13.28
C ALA A 168 -16.74 23.79 -12.75
N VAL A 169 -16.79 24.89 -13.50
CA VAL A 169 -17.64 26.04 -13.15
C VAL A 169 -19.10 25.64 -13.18
N GLY A 170 -19.56 24.96 -14.23
CA GLY A 170 -20.95 24.53 -14.29
C GLY A 170 -21.30 23.50 -13.21
N ALA A 171 -20.41 22.55 -12.90
CA ALA A 171 -20.59 21.57 -11.83
C ALA A 171 -20.64 22.22 -10.44
N ALA A 172 -19.67 23.07 -10.09
CA ALA A 172 -19.63 23.77 -8.81
C ALA A 172 -20.82 24.74 -8.63
N THR A 173 -21.34 25.28 -9.73
CA THR A 173 -22.55 26.11 -9.69
C THR A 173 -23.82 25.29 -9.47
N GLU A 174 -23.92 24.11 -10.09
CA GLU A 174 -25.03 23.18 -9.87
C GLU A 174 -25.04 22.61 -8.45
N ALA A 175 -23.86 22.32 -7.90
CA ALA A 175 -23.69 21.88 -6.51
C ALA A 175 -23.97 23.00 -5.48
N GLY A 176 -24.22 24.23 -5.93
CA GLY A 176 -24.49 25.38 -5.05
C GLY A 176 -23.26 25.91 -4.33
N PHE A 177 -22.04 25.52 -4.72
CA PHE A 177 -20.80 26.01 -4.10
C PHE A 177 -20.47 27.42 -4.53
N ILE A 178 -20.81 27.77 -5.76
CA ILE A 178 -20.53 29.09 -6.35
C ILE A 178 -21.78 29.64 -7.00
N SER A 179 -21.97 30.95 -6.87
CA SER A 179 -22.99 31.72 -7.58
C SER A 179 -22.37 32.77 -8.49
N GLY A 180 -23.12 33.17 -9.52
CA GLY A 180 -22.81 34.35 -10.33
C GLY A 180 -23.10 35.65 -9.60
N TYR A 181 -22.73 36.75 -10.23
CA TYR A 181 -23.07 38.09 -9.78
C TYR A 181 -24.52 38.45 -10.17
N VAL A 182 -25.07 39.46 -9.51
CA VAL A 182 -26.44 39.96 -9.74
C VAL A 182 -26.67 40.40 -11.20
N ASP A 183 -25.61 40.82 -11.90
CA ASP A 183 -25.62 41.18 -13.32
C ASP A 183 -25.68 39.96 -14.28
N GLY A 184 -25.76 38.75 -13.75
CA GLY A 184 -25.81 37.50 -14.50
C GLY A 184 -24.45 36.98 -14.99
N SER A 185 -23.34 37.66 -14.66
CA SER A 185 -21.99 37.24 -15.04
C SER A 185 -21.33 36.34 -13.99
N PHE A 186 -20.34 35.55 -14.40
CA PHE A 186 -19.47 34.77 -13.52
C PHE A 186 -18.15 35.49 -13.21
N LYS A 187 -17.65 36.34 -14.12
CA LYS A 187 -16.36 37.05 -14.08
C LYS A 187 -15.17 36.11 -13.85
N PRO A 188 -14.90 35.16 -14.77
CA PRO A 188 -13.97 34.06 -14.53
C PRO A 188 -12.54 34.48 -14.21
N LYS A 189 -12.07 35.59 -14.81
CA LYS A 189 -10.70 36.12 -14.62
C LYS A 189 -10.57 37.07 -13.44
N ASN A 190 -11.66 37.38 -12.73
CA ASN A 190 -11.57 38.22 -11.54
C ASN A 190 -10.90 37.45 -10.40
N ASN A 191 -10.06 38.15 -9.64
CA ASN A 191 -9.42 37.62 -8.44
C ASN A 191 -10.41 37.61 -7.27
N LEU A 192 -10.46 36.50 -6.54
CA LEU A 192 -11.31 36.36 -5.36
C LEU A 192 -10.88 37.28 -4.23
N THR A 193 -11.86 37.88 -3.55
CA THR A 193 -11.63 38.46 -2.23
C THR A 193 -11.64 37.38 -1.15
N ARG A 194 -11.12 37.71 0.03
CA ARG A 194 -11.10 36.81 1.18
C ARG A 194 -12.50 36.41 1.64
N ALA A 195 -13.43 37.36 1.62
CA ALA A 195 -14.84 37.11 1.90
C ALA A 195 -15.49 36.18 0.86
N GLU A 196 -15.23 36.39 -0.44
CA GLU A 196 -15.75 35.51 -1.48
C GLU A 196 -15.20 34.08 -1.34
N ALA A 197 -13.89 33.94 -1.07
CA ALA A 197 -13.24 32.64 -0.91
C ALA A 197 -13.83 31.82 0.23
N ILE A 198 -13.97 32.39 1.43
CA ILE A 198 -14.54 31.65 2.57
C ILE A 198 -16.02 31.33 2.36
N THR A 199 -16.77 32.20 1.66
CA THR A 199 -18.19 31.97 1.39
C THR A 199 -18.37 30.78 0.46
N MET A 200 -17.54 30.66 -0.58
CA MET A 200 -17.58 29.49 -1.46
C MET A 200 -17.27 28.19 -0.72
N LEU A 201 -16.29 28.21 0.19
CA LEU A 201 -15.94 27.04 1.00
C LEU A 201 -17.00 26.74 2.05
N ASP A 202 -17.68 27.76 2.60
CA ASP A 202 -18.81 27.58 3.50
C ASP A 202 -19.99 26.91 2.79
N ASN A 203 -20.26 27.32 1.54
CA ASN A 203 -21.25 26.65 0.70
C ASN A 203 -20.89 25.19 0.41
N VAL A 204 -19.59 24.84 0.31
CA VAL A 204 -19.18 23.42 0.22
C VAL A 204 -19.58 22.70 1.51
N LEU A 205 -19.24 23.23 2.67
CA LEU A 205 -19.59 22.63 3.96
C LEU A 205 -21.11 22.45 4.15
N GLU A 206 -21.92 23.35 3.58
CA GLU A 206 -23.39 23.33 3.73
C GLU A 206 -24.11 22.50 2.67
N ASN A 207 -23.64 22.53 1.42
CA ASN A 207 -24.35 21.96 0.28
C ASN A 207 -23.75 20.65 -0.25
N SER A 208 -22.57 20.24 0.23
CA SER A 208 -21.97 18.98 -0.18
C SER A 208 -22.84 17.79 0.19
N LYS A 209 -23.18 16.99 -0.83
CA LYS A 209 -23.88 15.71 -0.68
C LYS A 209 -22.93 14.52 -0.68
N ASN A 210 -21.75 14.69 -1.25
CA ASN A 210 -20.74 13.65 -1.36
C ASN A 210 -20.00 13.50 -0.02
N VAL A 211 -19.63 12.27 0.30
CA VAL A 211 -18.74 11.95 1.42
C VAL A 211 -17.43 11.45 0.86
N ILE A 212 -16.30 11.98 1.34
CA ILE A 212 -14.97 11.62 0.87
C ILE A 212 -14.17 11.03 2.03
N VAL A 213 -13.64 9.83 1.82
CA VAL A 213 -12.72 9.13 2.72
C VAL A 213 -11.30 9.38 2.26
N TYR A 214 -10.55 10.19 3.01
CA TYR A 214 -9.16 10.51 2.69
C TYR A 214 -8.12 9.62 3.37
N ASN A 215 -8.47 9.01 4.51
CA ASN A 215 -7.51 8.32 5.37
C ASN A 215 -7.75 6.81 5.39
N ASP A 216 -6.65 6.06 5.43
CA ASP A 216 -6.62 4.67 5.88
C ASP A 216 -7.22 4.53 7.28
N GLY A 217 -7.90 3.41 7.52
CA GLY A 217 -8.53 3.04 8.78
C GLY A 217 -9.85 3.77 9.04
N THR A 218 -10.37 4.52 8.07
CA THR A 218 -11.62 5.27 8.23
C THR A 218 -12.79 4.30 8.41
N GLU A 219 -13.61 4.56 9.42
CA GLU A 219 -14.88 3.89 9.66
C GLU A 219 -16.05 4.84 9.42
N LEU A 220 -16.95 4.51 8.50
CA LEU A 220 -18.22 5.20 8.30
C LEU A 220 -19.37 4.31 8.75
N LYS A 221 -20.23 4.84 9.62
CA LYS A 221 -21.30 4.06 10.26
C LYS A 221 -22.62 4.83 10.35
N ASP A 222 -23.73 4.12 10.21
CA ASP A 222 -25.07 4.54 10.60
C ASP A 222 -25.57 5.85 9.96
N MET A 223 -25.40 5.99 8.64
CA MET A 223 -25.82 7.19 7.92
C MET A 223 -26.33 6.91 6.51
N VAL A 224 -27.14 7.85 6.01
CA VAL A 224 -27.55 7.94 4.62
C VAL A 224 -26.65 8.96 3.93
N ILE A 225 -26.05 8.58 2.80
CA ILE A 225 -25.23 9.46 1.98
C ILE A 225 -26.09 9.87 0.77
N GLU A 226 -26.46 11.15 0.71
CA GLU A 226 -27.34 11.70 -0.34
C GLU A 226 -26.67 11.79 -1.71
N GLY A 227 -25.34 11.89 -1.74
CA GLY A 227 -24.54 11.93 -2.96
C GLY A 227 -23.67 10.68 -3.11
N ASP A 228 -22.51 10.87 -3.71
CA ASP A 228 -21.53 9.81 -3.92
C ASP A 228 -20.67 9.60 -2.66
N LEU A 229 -20.18 8.37 -2.46
CA LEU A 229 -19.13 8.06 -1.50
C LEU A 229 -17.82 7.80 -2.24
N ILE A 230 -16.81 8.60 -1.95
CA ILE A 230 -15.50 8.54 -2.62
C ILE A 230 -14.47 7.98 -1.66
N ILE A 231 -13.85 6.86 -2.03
CA ILE A 231 -12.64 6.37 -1.37
C ILE A 231 -11.43 6.95 -2.11
N ALA A 232 -10.85 8.01 -1.56
CA ALA A 232 -9.84 8.80 -2.27
C ALA A 232 -8.51 8.06 -2.41
N LYS A 233 -7.72 8.43 -3.43
CA LYS A 233 -6.36 7.90 -3.67
C LYS A 233 -5.42 8.00 -2.46
N THR A 234 -5.68 8.95 -1.57
CA THR A 234 -4.89 9.18 -0.36
C THR A 234 -5.03 8.08 0.69
N VAL A 235 -6.05 7.21 0.55
CA VAL A 235 -6.13 5.96 1.32
C VAL A 235 -4.97 5.01 0.98
N GLY A 236 -4.40 5.10 -0.23
CA GLY A 236 -3.27 4.29 -0.66
C GLY A 236 -3.63 2.80 -0.67
N GLU A 237 -2.83 1.98 0.00
CA GLU A 237 -3.07 0.54 0.19
C GLU A 237 -3.87 0.21 1.48
N GLY A 238 -4.37 1.25 2.16
CA GLY A 238 -5.08 1.15 3.42
C GLY A 238 -6.46 0.51 3.34
N ASN A 239 -7.11 0.42 4.49
CA ASN A 239 -8.42 -0.17 4.70
C ASN A 239 -9.49 0.90 4.93
N VAL A 240 -10.73 0.59 4.56
CA VAL A 240 -11.92 1.38 4.85
C VAL A 240 -13.03 0.45 5.31
N TYR A 241 -13.80 0.88 6.31
CA TYR A 241 -14.89 0.10 6.89
C TYR A 241 -16.20 0.87 6.77
N LEU A 242 -17.15 0.30 6.03
CA LEU A 242 -18.46 0.88 5.75
C LEU A 242 -19.50 -0.01 6.43
N THR A 243 -20.27 0.54 7.37
CA THR A 243 -21.24 -0.25 8.15
C THR A 243 -22.59 0.44 8.24
N ASN A 244 -23.67 -0.28 7.92
CA ASN A 244 -25.04 0.25 8.00
C ASN A 244 -25.19 1.59 7.25
N LEU A 245 -24.81 1.58 5.97
CA LEU A 245 -24.86 2.77 5.10
C LEU A 245 -25.88 2.56 3.99
N GLU A 246 -26.60 3.64 3.66
CA GLU A 246 -27.39 3.71 2.44
C GLU A 246 -26.86 4.86 1.57
N ILE A 247 -26.33 4.52 0.40
CA ILE A 247 -25.74 5.49 -0.54
C ILE A 247 -26.74 5.71 -1.67
N LYS A 248 -27.17 6.95 -1.85
CA LYS A 248 -28.12 7.35 -2.91
C LYS A 248 -27.44 7.61 -4.24
N GLY A 249 -26.17 8.05 -4.21
CA GLY A 249 -25.30 8.12 -5.38
C GLY A 249 -24.53 6.82 -5.60
N ASP A 250 -23.33 6.97 -6.15
CA ASP A 250 -22.41 5.88 -6.46
C ASP A 250 -21.28 5.79 -5.42
N ILE A 251 -20.64 4.62 -5.32
CA ILE A 251 -19.35 4.50 -4.63
C ILE A 251 -18.24 4.51 -5.68
N GLN A 252 -17.26 5.39 -5.50
CA GLN A 252 -16.07 5.47 -6.36
C GLN A 252 -14.82 5.10 -5.58
N VAL A 253 -14.09 4.09 -6.07
CA VAL A 253 -12.93 3.53 -5.38
C VAL A 253 -11.63 3.94 -6.08
N TYR A 254 -10.95 4.95 -5.55
CA TYR A 254 -9.63 5.41 -6.02
C TYR A 254 -8.47 4.98 -5.11
N GLY A 255 -8.76 4.44 -3.92
CA GLY A 255 -7.78 3.95 -2.95
C GLY A 255 -8.26 2.69 -2.26
N GLY A 256 -7.33 1.95 -1.67
CA GLY A 256 -7.51 0.62 -1.12
C GLY A 256 -6.46 -0.36 -1.65
N GLY A 257 -6.04 -1.30 -0.81
CA GLY A 257 -5.13 -2.40 -1.17
C GLY A 257 -5.77 -3.78 -1.19
N LEU A 258 -4.94 -4.82 -1.22
CA LEU A 258 -5.38 -6.23 -1.33
C LEU A 258 -6.12 -6.78 -0.10
N ASN A 259 -6.15 -6.06 1.01
CA ASN A 259 -6.89 -6.42 2.23
C ASN A 259 -8.03 -5.45 2.54
N SER A 260 -8.44 -4.64 1.57
CA SER A 260 -9.21 -3.43 1.87
C SER A 260 -10.71 -3.55 1.60
N ILE A 261 -11.39 -2.44 1.92
CA ILE A 261 -12.80 -2.07 1.78
C ILE A 261 -13.83 -3.14 2.18
N TYR A 262 -14.36 -2.96 3.37
CA TYR A 262 -15.37 -3.83 3.97
C TYR A 262 -16.73 -3.14 3.93
N PHE A 263 -17.72 -3.81 3.32
CA PHE A 263 -19.10 -3.39 3.20
C PHE A 263 -19.96 -4.28 4.11
N ARG A 264 -20.48 -3.73 5.20
CA ARG A 264 -21.33 -4.43 6.17
C ARG A 264 -22.70 -3.81 6.21
N ASN A 265 -23.73 -4.52 5.73
CA ASN A 265 -25.09 -3.98 5.59
C ASN A 265 -25.07 -2.61 4.86
N VAL A 266 -24.38 -2.55 3.71
CA VAL A 266 -24.32 -1.37 2.86
C VAL A 266 -25.28 -1.55 1.68
N LYS A 267 -26.02 -0.49 1.34
CA LYS A 267 -26.90 -0.46 0.16
C LYS A 267 -26.43 0.61 -0.81
N VAL A 268 -26.20 0.22 -2.06
CA VAL A 268 -25.76 1.12 -3.12
C VAL A 268 -26.22 0.60 -4.48
N ALA A 269 -26.54 1.50 -5.41
CA ALA A 269 -26.85 1.13 -6.78
C ALA A 269 -25.57 0.70 -7.52
N ARG A 270 -24.57 1.58 -7.61
CA ARG A 270 -23.33 1.30 -8.36
C ARG A 270 -22.06 1.48 -7.53
N ILE A 271 -21.12 0.56 -7.70
CA ILE A 271 -19.73 0.70 -7.27
C ILE A 271 -18.86 0.73 -8.52
N GLU A 272 -18.07 1.79 -8.67
CA GLU A 272 -17.09 1.96 -9.74
C GLU A 272 -15.69 1.83 -9.13
N VAL A 273 -14.93 0.84 -9.60
CA VAL A 273 -13.57 0.57 -9.12
C VAL A 273 -12.54 1.11 -10.09
N ILE A 274 -11.88 2.20 -9.71
CA ILE A 274 -10.85 2.87 -10.52
C ILE A 274 -9.44 2.47 -10.08
N LYS A 275 -9.27 2.04 -8.82
CA LYS A 275 -7.98 1.63 -8.25
C LYS A 275 -7.60 0.22 -8.67
N ASP A 276 -6.41 0.07 -9.23
CA ASP A 276 -5.79 -1.24 -9.45
C ASP A 276 -5.48 -1.92 -8.11
N LYS A 277 -5.57 -3.26 -8.08
CA LYS A 277 -5.18 -4.09 -6.91
C LYS A 277 -5.95 -3.77 -5.64
N VAL A 278 -7.27 -3.65 -5.76
CA VAL A 278 -8.14 -3.45 -4.60
C VAL A 278 -8.92 -4.72 -4.29
N ARG A 279 -9.18 -4.94 -3.00
CA ARG A 279 -10.12 -5.97 -2.55
C ARG A 279 -11.40 -5.29 -2.06
N LEU A 280 -12.54 -5.88 -2.37
CA LEU A 280 -13.86 -5.50 -1.85
C LEU A 280 -14.44 -6.70 -1.11
N VAL A 281 -14.97 -6.49 0.10
CA VAL A 281 -15.54 -7.55 0.95
C VAL A 281 -16.97 -7.20 1.31
N PHE A 282 -17.91 -8.04 0.91
CA PHE A 282 -19.34 -7.85 1.16
C PHE A 282 -19.83 -8.80 2.24
N GLU A 283 -20.30 -8.22 3.33
CA GLU A 283 -20.74 -8.86 4.57
C GLU A 283 -22.10 -8.28 5.02
N ASP A 284 -22.72 -8.97 5.98
CA ASP A 284 -23.97 -8.63 6.65
C ASP A 284 -25.12 -8.30 5.68
N GLY A 285 -25.20 -9.04 4.56
CA GLY A 285 -26.28 -8.89 3.58
C GLY A 285 -26.27 -7.56 2.83
N SER A 286 -25.09 -6.96 2.63
CA SER A 286 -24.92 -5.76 1.78
C SER A 286 -25.54 -5.96 0.40
N VAL A 287 -26.21 -4.93 -0.14
CA VAL A 287 -26.94 -4.97 -1.42
C VAL A 287 -26.28 -4.04 -2.42
N VAL A 288 -25.88 -4.59 -3.57
CA VAL A 288 -25.26 -3.85 -4.67
C VAL A 288 -25.93 -4.23 -5.99
N GLU A 289 -26.41 -3.24 -6.75
CA GLU A 289 -27.02 -3.52 -8.05
C GLU A 289 -25.96 -3.78 -9.12
N ASN A 290 -24.93 -2.94 -9.22
CA ASN A 290 -23.85 -3.12 -10.18
C ASN A 290 -22.46 -2.81 -9.59
N ILE A 291 -21.47 -3.63 -9.92
CA ILE A 291 -20.05 -3.36 -9.68
C ILE A 291 -19.32 -3.32 -11.02
N GLU A 292 -18.75 -2.17 -11.36
CA GLU A 292 -17.83 -2.01 -12.47
C GLU A 292 -16.41 -2.16 -11.94
N VAL A 293 -15.70 -3.21 -12.36
CA VAL A 293 -14.38 -3.56 -11.78
C VAL A 293 -13.22 -2.97 -12.55
N GLY A 294 -12.16 -2.60 -11.81
CA GLY A 294 -10.87 -2.21 -12.37
C GLY A 294 -9.88 -3.38 -12.39
N GLU A 295 -8.64 -3.10 -12.76
CA GLU A 295 -7.57 -4.09 -12.83
C GLU A 295 -7.23 -4.70 -11.46
N GLU A 296 -6.91 -5.99 -11.48
CA GLU A 296 -6.50 -6.79 -10.32
C GLU A 296 -7.49 -6.70 -9.14
N THR A 297 -8.77 -6.44 -9.44
CA THR A 297 -9.82 -6.32 -8.43
C THR A 297 -10.19 -7.70 -7.86
N VAL A 298 -10.20 -7.81 -6.55
CA VAL A 298 -10.64 -9.01 -5.82
C VAL A 298 -11.99 -8.74 -5.18
N ILE A 299 -13.02 -9.46 -5.60
CA ILE A 299 -14.35 -9.39 -4.98
C ILE A 299 -14.54 -10.63 -4.11
N VAL A 300 -14.84 -10.39 -2.83
CA VAL A 300 -15.21 -11.42 -1.87
C VAL A 300 -16.63 -11.15 -1.39
N ASN A 301 -17.57 -11.98 -1.83
CA ASN A 301 -18.95 -11.94 -1.37
C ASN A 301 -19.19 -13.04 -0.33
N GLU A 302 -19.21 -12.68 0.95
CA GLU A 302 -19.45 -13.65 2.04
C GLU A 302 -20.95 -13.97 2.16
N ASP A 303 -21.80 -12.94 2.21
CA ASP A 303 -23.27 -13.10 2.33
C ASP A 303 -24.09 -11.93 1.72
N GLY A 304 -23.44 -11.05 0.94
CA GLY A 304 -24.09 -9.95 0.24
C GLY A 304 -24.92 -10.36 -0.98
N GLN A 305 -25.77 -9.45 -1.42
CA GLN A 305 -26.63 -9.56 -2.60
C GLN A 305 -26.09 -8.65 -3.71
N ILE A 306 -25.30 -9.23 -4.63
CA ILE A 306 -24.71 -8.52 -5.76
C ILE A 306 -25.44 -8.96 -7.02
N GLN A 307 -26.17 -8.05 -7.67
CA GLN A 307 -26.97 -8.38 -8.85
C GLN A 307 -26.09 -8.53 -10.09
N THR A 308 -25.29 -7.53 -10.42
CA THR A 308 -24.43 -7.55 -11.61
C THR A 308 -22.99 -7.18 -11.26
N ILE A 309 -22.04 -7.90 -11.85
CA ILE A 309 -20.62 -7.49 -11.93
C ILE A 309 -20.27 -7.32 -13.39
N THR A 310 -19.75 -6.15 -13.75
CA THR A 310 -19.28 -5.84 -15.10
C THR A 310 -17.75 -5.78 -15.11
N VAL A 311 -17.14 -6.66 -15.89
CA VAL A 311 -15.71 -6.70 -16.13
C VAL A 311 -15.44 -6.31 -17.58
N THR A 312 -14.80 -5.17 -17.78
CA THR A 312 -14.48 -4.64 -19.12
C THR A 312 -13.04 -4.17 -19.16
N ASP A 313 -12.29 -4.65 -20.16
CA ASP A 313 -10.89 -4.23 -20.40
C ASP A 313 -9.99 -4.31 -19.14
N ALA A 314 -10.26 -5.27 -18.26
CA ALA A 314 -9.58 -5.46 -16.97
C ALA A 314 -8.82 -6.79 -16.91
N GLU A 315 -7.65 -6.79 -16.27
CA GLU A 315 -6.85 -8.01 -16.04
C GLU A 315 -6.86 -8.42 -14.57
N GLY A 316 -6.63 -9.71 -14.28
CA GLY A 316 -6.36 -10.17 -12.91
C GLY A 316 -7.55 -10.16 -11.94
N VAL A 317 -8.79 -10.10 -12.46
CA VAL A 317 -10.00 -10.07 -11.64
C VAL A 317 -10.23 -11.43 -10.95
N VAL A 318 -10.50 -11.39 -9.65
CA VAL A 318 -10.76 -12.59 -8.82
C VAL A 318 -12.12 -12.49 -8.15
N LEU A 319 -12.95 -13.50 -8.35
CA LEU A 319 -14.30 -13.59 -7.79
C LEU A 319 -14.38 -14.73 -6.77
N THR A 320 -14.87 -14.44 -5.58
CA THR A 320 -15.10 -15.39 -4.48
C THR A 320 -16.52 -15.21 -3.93
N GLY A 321 -17.27 -16.29 -3.75
CA GLY A 321 -18.64 -16.24 -3.24
C GLY A 321 -19.71 -16.37 -4.32
N ASN A 322 -20.93 -15.94 -3.99
CA ASN A 322 -22.10 -16.11 -4.86
C ASN A 322 -22.41 -14.83 -5.64
N PHE A 323 -22.75 -14.96 -6.92
CA PHE A 323 -23.08 -13.83 -7.79
C PHE A 323 -24.28 -14.16 -8.67
N GLU A 324 -25.20 -13.21 -8.84
CA GLU A 324 -26.38 -13.42 -9.69
C GLU A 324 -25.98 -13.34 -11.17
N GLU A 325 -25.40 -12.22 -11.60
CA GLU A 325 -24.92 -12.02 -12.97
C GLU A 325 -23.49 -11.47 -13.00
N VAL A 326 -22.66 -12.03 -13.86
CA VAL A 326 -21.33 -11.50 -14.18
C VAL A 326 -21.24 -11.34 -15.70
N THR A 327 -20.84 -10.17 -16.17
CA THR A 327 -20.64 -9.87 -17.59
C THR A 327 -19.18 -9.57 -17.82
N VAL A 328 -18.58 -10.22 -18.83
CA VAL A 328 -17.17 -10.06 -19.17
C VAL A 328 -16.98 -9.72 -20.65
N SER A 329 -16.16 -8.70 -20.93
CA SER A 329 -15.82 -8.26 -22.29
C SER A 329 -14.39 -7.69 -22.33
N GLY A 330 -13.65 -7.92 -23.40
CA GLY A 330 -12.29 -7.36 -23.56
C GLY A 330 -11.25 -7.87 -22.55
N VAL A 331 -11.47 -9.03 -21.92
CA VAL A 331 -10.61 -9.56 -20.85
C VAL A 331 -9.92 -10.87 -21.24
N GLU A 332 -8.62 -10.99 -20.96
CA GLU A 332 -7.89 -12.23 -21.23
C GLU A 332 -8.38 -13.38 -20.34
N ASN A 333 -8.55 -13.10 -19.05
CA ASN A 333 -8.98 -14.09 -18.08
C ASN A 333 -9.71 -13.49 -16.87
N ILE A 334 -10.55 -14.32 -16.25
CA ILE A 334 -11.09 -14.11 -14.90
C ILE A 334 -10.75 -15.31 -14.04
N THR A 335 -10.59 -15.12 -12.74
CA THR A 335 -10.31 -16.22 -11.79
C THR A 335 -11.46 -16.41 -10.82
N LEU A 336 -12.00 -17.63 -10.77
CA LEU A 336 -12.98 -18.04 -9.78
C LEU A 336 -12.28 -18.72 -8.60
N LYS A 337 -12.64 -18.32 -7.37
CA LYS A 337 -12.15 -18.97 -6.14
C LYS A 337 -13.35 -19.46 -5.34
N ASN A 338 -13.77 -20.68 -5.60
CA ASN A 338 -14.99 -21.27 -5.07
C ASN A 338 -16.22 -20.37 -5.31
N ALA A 339 -16.29 -19.72 -6.48
CA ALA A 339 -17.41 -18.85 -6.82
C ALA A 339 -18.61 -19.67 -7.34
N GLU A 340 -19.82 -19.21 -7.05
CA GLU A 340 -21.06 -19.70 -7.67
C GLU A 340 -21.71 -18.55 -8.43
N ILE A 341 -21.78 -18.65 -9.76
CA ILE A 341 -22.34 -17.62 -10.62
C ILE A 341 -23.64 -18.16 -11.23
N ALA A 342 -24.77 -17.47 -11.02
CA ALA A 342 -26.04 -17.91 -11.60
C ALA A 342 -26.07 -17.69 -13.12
N LYS A 343 -25.58 -16.55 -13.60
CA LYS A 343 -25.41 -16.28 -15.02
C LYS A 343 -24.07 -15.60 -15.30
N LEU A 344 -23.24 -16.20 -16.14
CA LEU A 344 -22.02 -15.58 -16.68
C LEU A 344 -22.27 -15.26 -18.15
N ILE A 345 -22.20 -13.99 -18.52
CA ILE A 345 -22.31 -13.50 -19.89
C ILE A 345 -20.90 -13.17 -20.38
N VAL A 346 -20.52 -13.76 -21.52
CA VAL A 346 -19.20 -13.59 -22.12
C VAL A 346 -19.37 -12.99 -23.50
N GLU A 347 -19.04 -11.72 -23.65
CA GLU A 347 -19.20 -10.96 -24.90
C GLU A 347 -18.00 -11.13 -25.85
N GLU A 348 -16.83 -11.43 -25.29
CA GLU A 348 -15.59 -11.61 -26.05
C GLU A 348 -14.79 -12.81 -25.54
N LYS A 349 -13.77 -13.22 -26.31
CA LYS A 349 -12.91 -14.35 -25.97
C LYS A 349 -12.30 -14.16 -24.57
N VAL A 350 -12.49 -15.14 -23.69
CA VAL A 350 -11.96 -15.15 -22.31
C VAL A 350 -11.51 -16.54 -21.88
N THR A 351 -10.58 -16.59 -20.92
CA THR A 351 -10.23 -17.80 -20.18
C THR A 351 -10.73 -17.74 -18.73
N ILE A 352 -11.54 -18.71 -18.30
CA ILE A 352 -12.08 -18.80 -16.95
C ILE A 352 -11.22 -19.76 -16.12
N LEU A 353 -10.51 -19.22 -15.13
CA LEU A 353 -9.54 -19.96 -14.31
C LEU A 353 -10.10 -20.31 -12.93
N GLY A 354 -9.46 -21.26 -12.25
CA GLY A 354 -9.68 -21.58 -10.85
C GLY A 354 -10.78 -22.61 -10.62
N THR A 355 -11.61 -22.32 -9.62
CA THR A 355 -12.60 -23.27 -9.08
C THR A 355 -13.93 -22.56 -8.86
N GLY A 356 -15.03 -23.18 -9.27
CA GLY A 356 -16.35 -22.58 -9.12
C GLY A 356 -17.41 -23.32 -9.92
N THR A 357 -18.65 -22.85 -9.79
CA THR A 357 -19.80 -23.33 -10.55
C THR A 357 -20.46 -22.16 -11.26
N ILE A 358 -20.74 -22.33 -12.55
CA ILE A 358 -21.51 -21.41 -13.38
C ILE A 358 -22.80 -22.14 -13.75
N LYS A 359 -23.96 -21.66 -13.30
CA LYS A 359 -25.24 -22.31 -13.62
C LYS A 359 -25.59 -22.13 -15.09
N THR A 360 -25.52 -20.90 -15.60
CA THR A 360 -25.71 -20.61 -17.02
C THR A 360 -24.55 -19.78 -17.54
N LEU A 361 -23.85 -20.30 -18.55
CA LEU A 361 -22.87 -19.56 -19.35
C LEU A 361 -23.53 -19.13 -20.66
N GLU A 362 -23.79 -17.84 -20.81
CA GLU A 362 -24.18 -17.23 -22.08
C GLU A 362 -22.90 -16.83 -22.85
N ALA A 363 -22.60 -17.60 -23.88
CA ALA A 363 -21.39 -17.45 -24.69
C ALA A 363 -21.72 -16.71 -25.99
N ASN A 364 -21.37 -15.42 -26.05
CA ASN A 364 -21.56 -14.57 -27.23
C ASN A 364 -20.29 -14.45 -28.10
N ALA A 365 -19.22 -15.18 -27.76
CA ALA A 365 -17.98 -15.24 -28.53
C ALA A 365 -17.41 -16.65 -28.66
N ASP A 366 -16.67 -16.90 -29.75
CA ASP A 366 -15.86 -18.10 -29.95
C ASP A 366 -14.59 -18.06 -29.06
N GLY A 367 -14.00 -19.23 -28.81
CA GLY A 367 -12.70 -19.35 -28.15
C GLY A 367 -12.72 -19.18 -26.62
N ILE A 368 -13.89 -19.33 -25.99
CA ILE A 368 -14.03 -19.34 -24.54
C ILE A 368 -13.41 -20.63 -23.98
N LEU A 369 -12.47 -20.47 -23.05
CA LEU A 369 -11.78 -21.58 -22.39
C LEU A 369 -12.07 -21.57 -20.90
N TYR A 370 -12.08 -22.74 -20.26
CA TYR A 370 -12.21 -22.83 -18.80
C TYR A 370 -11.40 -23.98 -18.20
N GLU A 371 -10.89 -23.80 -16.98
CA GLU A 371 -10.20 -24.87 -16.26
C GLU A 371 -11.16 -26.01 -15.91
N LYS A 372 -10.65 -27.24 -15.89
CA LYS A 372 -11.42 -28.46 -15.59
C LYS A 372 -12.18 -28.43 -14.25
N ASN A 373 -11.70 -27.63 -13.30
CA ASN A 373 -12.32 -27.49 -11.98
C ASN A 373 -13.44 -26.42 -11.95
N VAL A 374 -13.66 -25.71 -13.05
CA VAL A 374 -14.83 -24.85 -13.26
C VAL A 374 -15.96 -25.72 -13.81
N LYS A 375 -17.05 -25.81 -13.05
CA LYS A 375 -18.25 -26.55 -13.46
C LYS A 375 -19.21 -25.61 -14.17
N ILE A 376 -19.75 -26.03 -15.31
CA ILE A 376 -20.75 -25.27 -16.06
C ILE A 376 -21.96 -26.17 -16.26
N ASP A 377 -23.11 -25.79 -15.69
CA ASP A 377 -24.32 -26.63 -15.72
C ASP A 377 -25.08 -26.51 -17.05
N LYS A 378 -25.17 -25.28 -17.58
CA LYS A 378 -25.84 -24.96 -18.83
C LYS A 378 -25.00 -23.98 -19.65
N VAL A 379 -24.91 -24.24 -20.96
CA VAL A 379 -24.33 -23.32 -21.94
C VAL A 379 -25.41 -22.87 -22.91
N GLU A 380 -25.52 -21.57 -23.09
CA GLU A 380 -26.35 -20.91 -24.12
C GLU A 380 -25.42 -20.23 -25.11
N LEU A 381 -25.60 -20.50 -26.40
CA LEU A 381 -24.77 -19.91 -27.45
C LEU A 381 -25.49 -18.71 -28.06
N GLY A 382 -24.80 -17.58 -28.11
CA GLY A 382 -25.24 -16.37 -28.79
C GLY A 382 -25.33 -16.56 -30.31
N GLU A 383 -26.01 -15.62 -30.97
CA GLU A 383 -26.19 -15.66 -32.42
C GLU A 383 -24.82 -15.55 -33.13
N GLY A 384 -24.53 -16.50 -34.03
CA GLY A 384 -23.30 -16.49 -34.83
C GLY A 384 -22.09 -17.17 -34.20
N VAL A 385 -22.17 -17.60 -32.94
CA VAL A 385 -21.13 -18.39 -32.26
C VAL A 385 -21.06 -19.81 -32.82
N LYS A 386 -19.86 -20.26 -33.16
CA LYS A 386 -19.60 -21.55 -33.82
C LYS A 386 -19.08 -22.59 -32.85
N ASP A 387 -18.21 -22.16 -31.95
CA ASP A 387 -17.50 -23.04 -31.03
C ASP A 387 -18.13 -22.98 -29.65
N LYS A 388 -18.37 -24.15 -29.04
CA LYS A 388 -18.78 -24.21 -27.64
C LYS A 388 -17.58 -23.88 -26.74
N PRO A 389 -17.81 -23.34 -25.54
CA PRO A 389 -16.77 -23.22 -24.52
C PRO A 389 -16.05 -24.56 -24.32
N GLU A 390 -14.71 -24.54 -24.31
CA GLU A 390 -13.88 -25.75 -24.19
C GLU A 390 -13.13 -25.80 -22.85
N VAL A 391 -13.05 -27.00 -22.28
CA VAL A 391 -12.13 -27.25 -21.15
C VAL A 391 -10.70 -27.09 -21.65
N ILE A 392 -9.87 -26.37 -20.90
CA ILE A 392 -8.43 -26.31 -21.16
C ILE A 392 -7.88 -27.74 -21.15
N LYS A 393 -7.39 -28.18 -22.30
CA LYS A 393 -6.85 -29.54 -22.46
C LYS A 393 -5.58 -29.65 -21.62
N GLU A 394 -5.66 -30.40 -20.52
CA GLU A 394 -4.47 -30.98 -19.90
C GLU A 394 -3.79 -31.82 -20.98
N GLU A 395 -2.51 -31.58 -21.28
CA GLU A 395 -1.76 -32.44 -22.20
C GLU A 395 -1.77 -33.88 -21.67
N THR A 396 -2.67 -34.71 -22.20
CA THR A 396 -2.72 -36.14 -21.94
C THR A 396 -1.57 -36.81 -22.68
N THR A 397 -0.53 -37.19 -21.94
CA THR A 397 0.49 -38.13 -22.41
C THR A 397 -0.11 -39.54 -22.39
N SER A 398 -0.54 -40.05 -23.55
CA SER A 398 -0.95 -41.46 -23.72
C SER A 398 0.27 -42.36 -23.95
N SER A 399 0.36 -43.42 -23.15
CA SER A 399 1.45 -44.41 -23.12
C SER A 399 1.30 -45.53 -24.16
N ASP A 400 2.27 -45.65 -25.07
CA ASP A 400 2.77 -46.92 -25.61
C ASP A 400 4.31 -46.85 -25.55
N SER A 401 4.94 -47.79 -24.83
CA SER A 401 6.27 -47.70 -24.19
C SER A 401 7.44 -48.25 -25.04
N PRO A 402 8.75 -47.93 -24.78
CA PRO A 402 9.32 -47.77 -23.44
C PRO A 402 10.31 -46.60 -23.18
N VAL A 403 10.30 -46.18 -21.91
CA VAL A 403 11.19 -45.23 -21.18
C VAL A 403 10.82 -43.74 -21.37
N GLY A 404 10.26 -43.19 -20.29
CA GLY A 404 9.48 -41.94 -20.29
C GLY A 404 10.25 -40.64 -20.42
N LEU A 405 9.50 -39.60 -20.82
CA LEU A 405 9.77 -38.24 -20.39
C LEU A 405 8.97 -37.98 -19.10
N PRO A 406 9.58 -37.37 -18.07
CA PRO A 406 9.16 -37.52 -16.68
C PRO A 406 8.06 -36.50 -16.30
N PRO A 407 7.53 -36.57 -15.06
CA PRO A 407 6.80 -35.44 -14.47
C PRO A 407 7.55 -34.13 -14.73
N GLN A 408 6.86 -33.03 -15.06
CA GLN A 408 7.51 -31.72 -15.16
C GLN A 408 8.18 -31.43 -13.81
N THR A 409 9.50 -31.61 -13.80
CA THR A 409 10.37 -31.43 -12.64
C THR A 409 11.03 -30.08 -12.86
N TYR A 410 10.68 -29.08 -12.07
CA TYR A 410 11.41 -27.82 -12.10
C TYR A 410 12.77 -28.04 -11.44
N LYS A 411 13.85 -28.00 -12.23
CA LYS A 411 15.21 -27.95 -11.69
C LYS A 411 15.56 -26.51 -11.40
N ILE A 412 15.54 -26.15 -10.12
CA ILE A 412 16.05 -24.88 -9.63
C ILE A 412 17.48 -25.14 -9.13
N SER A 413 18.45 -24.42 -9.69
CA SER A 413 19.81 -24.37 -9.15
C SER A 413 20.02 -23.02 -8.48
N VAL A 414 20.36 -23.06 -7.19
CA VAL A 414 20.85 -21.87 -6.47
C VAL A 414 22.35 -22.04 -6.31
N SER A 415 23.12 -21.14 -6.93
CA SER A 415 24.56 -21.05 -6.76
C SER A 415 24.90 -19.76 -6.00
N ALA A 416 25.90 -19.87 -5.13
CA ALA A 416 26.48 -18.74 -4.42
C ALA A 416 27.94 -18.60 -4.87
N VAL A 417 28.33 -17.38 -5.23
CA VAL A 417 29.73 -17.02 -5.46
C VAL A 417 30.16 -16.15 -4.28
N ILE A 418 31.18 -16.59 -3.56
CA ILE A 418 31.73 -15.86 -2.41
C ILE A 418 33.20 -15.59 -2.70
N ASP A 419 33.61 -14.32 -2.67
CA ASP A 419 34.99 -13.87 -2.86
C ASP A 419 35.66 -14.49 -4.12
N GLY A 420 34.91 -14.58 -5.23
CA GLY A 420 35.38 -15.11 -6.52
C GLY A 420 35.43 -16.64 -6.64
N VAL A 421 34.95 -17.37 -5.64
CA VAL A 421 34.87 -18.85 -5.67
C VAL A 421 33.42 -19.29 -5.89
N GLU A 422 33.18 -20.01 -7.00
CA GLU A 422 31.87 -20.53 -7.40
C GLU A 422 31.56 -21.83 -6.66
N TYR A 423 30.55 -21.81 -5.77
CA TYR A 423 30.04 -23.03 -5.13
C TYR A 423 28.84 -23.56 -5.93
N LYS A 424 29.00 -24.75 -6.54
CA LYS A 424 27.95 -25.47 -7.29
C LYS A 424 26.97 -26.20 -6.33
N PRO A 425 25.71 -26.45 -6.76
CA PRO A 425 24.51 -26.15 -5.97
C PRO A 425 24.24 -27.14 -4.83
N LEU A 426 23.81 -26.60 -3.68
CA LEU A 426 23.43 -27.36 -2.48
C LEU A 426 21.99 -27.91 -2.52
N PHE A 427 21.20 -27.65 -3.57
CA PHE A 427 19.90 -28.30 -3.79
C PHE A 427 19.61 -28.55 -5.27
N THR A 428 19.11 -29.74 -5.58
CA THR A 428 18.32 -30.07 -6.78
C THR A 428 17.16 -30.94 -6.29
N THR A 429 15.96 -30.38 -6.15
CA THR A 429 14.81 -31.18 -5.69
C THR A 429 14.28 -32.00 -6.86
N SER A 430 14.45 -33.31 -6.81
CA SER A 430 13.80 -34.20 -7.79
C SER A 430 12.33 -34.44 -7.47
N ASN A 431 11.86 -34.26 -6.23
CA ASN A 431 10.44 -34.33 -5.84
C ASN A 431 10.26 -33.73 -4.42
N TYR A 432 9.40 -32.73 -4.28
CA TYR A 432 8.91 -32.27 -2.98
C TYR A 432 7.57 -32.95 -2.69
N THR A 433 7.42 -33.56 -1.51
CA THR A 433 6.13 -34.07 -1.01
C THR A 433 5.86 -33.47 0.37
N GLY A 434 5.03 -32.44 0.38
CA GLY A 434 4.51 -31.74 1.55
C GLY A 434 3.23 -31.00 1.15
N THR A 435 2.45 -30.54 2.11
CA THR A 435 1.13 -29.92 1.84
C THR A 435 1.20 -28.50 1.30
N LYS A 436 2.35 -27.82 1.40
CA LYS A 436 2.62 -26.49 0.81
C LYS A 436 3.17 -26.62 -0.61
N ASN A 437 2.87 -25.69 -1.52
CA ASN A 437 3.48 -25.74 -2.86
C ASN A 437 4.97 -25.30 -2.83
N ILE A 438 5.74 -25.62 -3.87
CA ILE A 438 7.20 -25.36 -3.89
C ILE A 438 7.55 -23.86 -3.83
N SER A 439 6.64 -22.98 -4.27
CA SER A 439 6.76 -21.53 -4.14
C SER A 439 6.62 -21.06 -2.69
N GLU A 440 5.73 -21.67 -1.90
CA GLU A 440 5.60 -21.37 -0.47
C GLU A 440 6.82 -21.86 0.32
N PHE A 441 7.41 -23.00 -0.04
CA PHE A 441 8.66 -23.47 0.57
C PHE A 441 9.85 -22.53 0.29
N LEU A 442 10.03 -22.10 -0.96
CA LEU A 442 11.10 -21.15 -1.33
C LEU A 442 10.89 -19.77 -0.67
N LYS A 443 9.64 -19.34 -0.56
CA LYS A 443 9.26 -18.12 0.13
C LYS A 443 9.60 -18.20 1.63
N ASP A 444 9.28 -19.32 2.28
CA ASP A 444 9.59 -19.52 3.70
C ASP A 444 11.11 -19.52 3.97
N GLU A 445 11.92 -20.11 3.10
CA GLU A 445 13.39 -20.14 3.25
C GLU A 445 14.03 -18.75 3.04
N VAL A 446 13.61 -18.00 2.02
CA VAL A 446 14.12 -16.65 1.76
C VAL A 446 13.68 -15.68 2.86
N VAL A 447 12.44 -15.80 3.34
CA VAL A 447 11.94 -14.98 4.45
C VAL A 447 12.64 -15.34 5.77
N ALA A 448 12.94 -16.62 6.02
CA ALA A 448 13.71 -17.04 7.19
C ALA A 448 15.15 -16.49 7.19
N ILE A 449 15.78 -16.40 6.01
CA ILE A 449 17.09 -15.77 5.81
C ILE A 449 17.03 -14.27 6.09
N LEU A 450 15.95 -13.59 5.68
CA LEU A 450 15.80 -12.13 5.85
C LEU A 450 15.39 -11.73 7.28
N ASN A 451 14.72 -12.63 8.02
CA ASN A 451 14.19 -12.37 9.37
C ASN A 451 15.10 -12.81 10.53
N THR A 452 16.33 -13.29 10.27
CA THR A 452 17.25 -13.64 11.36
C THR A 452 17.87 -12.37 11.95
N GLU A 453 17.33 -11.90 13.07
CA GLU A 453 17.95 -10.82 13.85
C GLU A 453 19.29 -11.31 14.45
N ASN A 454 20.36 -10.55 14.19
CA ASN A 454 21.78 -10.78 14.54
C ASN A 454 22.59 -11.70 13.59
N SER A 455 23.16 -11.05 12.58
CA SER A 455 24.55 -11.15 12.10
C SER A 455 25.44 -12.27 12.70
N ASN A 456 25.20 -13.53 12.33
CA ASN A 456 26.26 -14.51 12.07
C ASN A 456 25.76 -15.69 11.21
N ILE A 457 25.87 -15.53 9.88
CA ILE A 457 25.53 -16.52 8.85
C ILE A 457 26.13 -17.92 9.11
N ALA A 458 27.28 -18.03 9.80
CA ALA A 458 27.91 -19.32 10.09
C ALA A 458 27.14 -20.19 11.11
N GLN A 459 26.44 -19.58 12.07
CA GLN A 459 25.63 -20.33 13.05
C GLN A 459 24.33 -20.87 12.42
N TYR A 460 23.85 -20.24 11.34
CA TYR A 460 22.72 -20.72 10.56
C TYR A 460 23.07 -22.01 9.79
N PHE A 461 24.20 -22.02 9.08
CA PHE A 461 24.67 -23.21 8.37
C PHE A 461 24.90 -24.41 9.31
N THR A 462 25.33 -24.16 10.56
CA THR A 462 25.49 -25.21 11.58
C THR A 462 24.15 -25.83 12.00
N LYS A 463 23.09 -25.03 12.16
CA LYS A 463 21.74 -25.52 12.50
C LYS A 463 21.09 -26.28 11.34
N LEU A 464 21.31 -25.84 10.10
CA LEU A 464 20.84 -26.52 8.89
C LEU A 464 21.52 -27.87 8.73
N ASN A 465 22.85 -27.94 8.95
CA ASN A 465 23.62 -29.18 8.88
C ASN A 465 23.20 -30.19 9.96
N ASN A 466 22.89 -29.74 11.18
CA ASN A 466 22.37 -30.58 12.26
C ASN A 466 20.95 -31.13 11.98
N LYS A 467 20.12 -30.40 11.23
CA LYS A 467 18.80 -30.88 10.76
C LYS A 467 18.93 -31.94 9.66
N LEU A 468 19.97 -31.85 8.84
CA LEU A 468 20.30 -32.80 7.77
C LEU A 468 21.03 -34.07 8.30
N GLY A 469 21.55 -34.04 9.52
CA GLY A 469 22.28 -35.14 10.18
C GLY A 469 21.47 -36.41 10.51
N ASN A 470 20.16 -36.46 10.19
CA ASN A 470 19.33 -37.67 10.35
C ASN A 470 19.34 -38.59 9.11
N LEU A 471 20.22 -38.34 8.15
CA LEU A 471 20.33 -39.11 6.90
C LEU A 471 21.09 -40.43 7.09
N THR A 472 20.43 -41.53 6.72
CA THR A 472 21.04 -42.87 6.58
C THR A 472 21.23 -43.21 5.11
N ILE A 473 22.32 -43.92 4.76
CA ILE A 473 22.51 -44.49 3.42
C ILE A 473 22.48 -46.01 3.53
N ASN A 474 21.57 -46.65 2.79
CA ASN A 474 21.29 -48.10 2.82
C ASN A 474 21.09 -48.65 4.24
N GLY A 475 20.33 -47.93 5.06
CA GLY A 475 19.95 -48.35 6.41
C GLY A 475 21.02 -48.18 7.48
N THR A 476 22.19 -47.60 7.17
CA THR A 476 23.24 -47.31 8.16
C THR A 476 23.52 -45.81 8.25
N GLN A 477 23.65 -45.29 9.47
CA GLN A 477 24.01 -43.88 9.71
C GLN A 477 25.47 -43.62 9.30
N VAL A 478 25.73 -42.43 8.74
CA VAL A 478 27.02 -42.07 8.12
C VAL A 478 28.16 -41.90 9.17
N ASN A 479 27.88 -42.04 10.46
CA ASN A 479 28.85 -41.91 11.55
C ASN A 479 29.49 -43.23 12.03
N THR A 480 29.53 -44.28 11.21
CA THR A 480 30.15 -45.57 11.60
C THR A 480 31.66 -45.63 11.34
N PRO A 481 32.42 -46.41 12.14
CA PRO A 481 33.88 -46.59 12.02
C PRO A 481 34.41 -46.95 10.61
N ASP A 482 33.61 -47.63 9.79
CA ASP A 482 33.95 -48.02 8.41
C ASP A 482 34.10 -46.83 7.45
N ALA A 483 33.38 -45.73 7.70
CA ALA A 483 33.51 -44.49 6.94
C ALA A 483 34.79 -43.72 7.32
N VAL A 484 35.19 -43.80 8.60
CA VAL A 484 36.43 -43.21 9.11
C VAL A 484 37.66 -43.93 8.55
N ALA A 485 37.59 -45.25 8.34
CA ALA A 485 38.65 -46.02 7.68
C ALA A 485 38.89 -45.60 6.21
N LYS A 486 37.82 -45.23 5.48
CA LYS A 486 37.92 -44.73 4.09
C LYS A 486 38.44 -43.29 4.02
N ILE A 487 38.20 -42.48 5.05
CA ILE A 487 38.75 -41.12 5.18
C ILE A 487 40.24 -41.19 5.54
N LYS A 488 40.65 -42.12 6.43
CA LYS A 488 42.06 -42.42 6.73
C LYS A 488 42.86 -42.83 5.49
N ALA A 489 42.26 -43.58 4.57
CA ALA A 489 42.90 -43.99 3.31
C ALA A 489 43.09 -42.83 2.31
N ASN A 490 42.25 -41.80 2.35
CA ASN A 490 42.30 -40.65 1.42
C ASN A 490 43.21 -39.50 1.90
N LEU A 491 43.58 -39.46 3.18
CA LEU A 491 44.40 -38.38 3.76
C LEU A 491 45.88 -38.77 4.00
N ALA A 492 46.25 -40.00 3.64
CA ALA A 492 47.64 -40.46 3.70
C ALA A 492 48.54 -39.63 2.78
N GLY A 493 49.49 -38.89 3.36
CA GLY A 493 50.51 -38.14 2.62
C GLY A 493 50.39 -36.60 2.62
N THR A 494 49.55 -36.00 3.47
CA THR A 494 49.43 -34.53 3.59
C THR A 494 50.13 -33.97 4.85
N GLU A 495 50.59 -32.70 4.82
CA GLU A 495 51.27 -32.05 5.96
C GLU A 495 50.35 -31.78 7.16
N ILE A 496 49.03 -31.78 6.94
CA ILE A 496 48.01 -31.72 8.00
C ILE A 496 48.07 -32.96 8.90
N VAL A 497 48.52 -34.10 8.36
CA VAL A 497 48.76 -35.31 9.17
C VAL A 497 50.00 -35.15 10.03
N LYS A 498 51.07 -34.44 9.64
CA LYS A 498 52.34 -34.42 10.40
C LYS A 498 52.35 -33.61 11.70
N GLY A 499 51.44 -32.65 11.86
CA GLY A 499 51.30 -31.86 13.10
C GLY A 499 50.24 -32.40 14.06
N ILE A 500 49.44 -33.36 13.60
CA ILE A 500 48.29 -33.94 14.31
C ILE A 500 48.45 -35.48 14.41
N SER A 501 49.48 -36.06 13.79
CA SER A 501 49.79 -37.49 13.87
C SER A 501 50.54 -37.82 15.14
N ASP A 502 49.93 -38.75 15.87
CA ASP A 502 50.52 -39.78 16.72
C ASP A 502 49.94 -39.83 18.14
N SER A 503 48.95 -38.99 18.45
CA SER A 503 48.22 -39.09 19.75
C SER A 503 46.71 -38.86 19.71
N ILE A 504 46.13 -38.42 18.58
CA ILE A 504 44.70 -38.02 18.51
C ILE A 504 43.80 -39.08 17.85
N PHE A 505 44.37 -40.14 17.28
CA PHE A 505 43.60 -41.14 16.50
C PHE A 505 43.88 -42.58 16.89
N ASP A 506 43.97 -42.84 18.19
CA ASP A 506 43.71 -44.16 18.75
C ASP A 506 42.29 -44.18 19.36
N ASP A 507 41.62 -45.33 19.25
CA ASP A 507 40.16 -45.54 19.33
C ASP A 507 39.49 -45.25 20.70
N SER A 508 39.62 -44.04 21.23
CA SER A 508 38.86 -43.56 22.38
C SER A 508 38.31 -42.16 22.14
N VAL A 509 37.02 -42.00 22.45
CA VAL A 509 36.26 -40.74 22.37
C VAL A 509 37.05 -39.60 23.01
N LEU A 510 37.32 -38.53 22.24
CA LEU A 510 37.95 -37.31 22.77
C LEU A 510 37.06 -36.75 23.88
N ASP A 511 37.62 -36.61 25.08
CA ASP A 511 36.88 -36.08 26.21
C ASP A 511 36.92 -34.53 26.27
N GLU A 512 36.09 -33.96 27.14
CA GLU A 512 35.97 -32.50 27.29
C GLU A 512 37.31 -31.83 27.65
N ALA A 513 38.25 -32.55 28.27
CA ALA A 513 39.55 -32.03 28.67
C ALA A 513 40.52 -31.94 27.46
N GLU A 514 40.44 -32.89 26.53
CA GLU A 514 41.20 -32.86 25.27
C GLU A 514 40.66 -31.79 24.31
N MET A 515 39.33 -31.62 24.29
CA MET A 515 38.68 -30.51 23.57
C MET A 515 39.08 -29.14 24.18
N LYS A 516 39.20 -29.06 25.51
CA LYS A 516 39.72 -27.88 26.23
C LYS A 516 41.20 -27.63 25.99
N ALA A 517 42.02 -28.65 25.73
CA ALA A 517 43.44 -28.47 25.37
C ALA A 517 43.60 -27.86 23.96
N ILE A 518 42.72 -28.22 23.01
CA ILE A 518 42.64 -27.60 21.67
C ILE A 518 42.23 -26.13 21.78
N LEU A 519 41.20 -25.84 22.58
CA LEU A 519 40.73 -24.47 22.84
C LEU A 519 41.75 -23.62 23.63
N ASN A 520 42.53 -24.22 24.53
CA ASN A 520 43.58 -23.54 25.30
C ASN A 520 44.89 -23.34 24.52
N ALA A 521 45.02 -23.92 23.32
CA ALA A 521 46.10 -23.57 22.39
C ALA A 521 45.85 -22.22 21.69
N PHE A 522 44.62 -21.70 21.74
CA PHE A 522 44.31 -20.29 21.48
C PHE A 522 44.59 -19.45 22.73
N LYS A 523 45.45 -18.43 22.64
CA LYS A 523 45.80 -17.60 23.81
C LYS A 523 44.89 -16.39 23.96
N LEU A 524 44.48 -16.19 25.22
CA LEU A 524 43.67 -15.09 25.78
C LEU A 524 44.33 -13.68 25.74
N SER A 525 45.55 -13.52 25.23
CA SER A 525 46.23 -12.22 25.22
C SER A 525 45.75 -11.24 24.16
N ASP A 526 44.73 -11.61 23.35
CA ASP A 526 43.99 -10.69 22.49
C ASP A 526 42.60 -10.31 23.04
N LEU A 527 42.23 -10.82 24.24
CA LEU A 527 40.92 -10.59 24.89
C LEU A 527 40.89 -9.37 25.84
N ASP A 528 42.02 -8.70 26.08
CA ASP A 528 42.11 -7.44 26.86
C ASP A 528 41.55 -6.20 26.12
N LYS A 529 40.87 -6.40 24.98
CA LYS A 529 40.11 -5.35 24.27
C LYS A 529 38.60 -5.40 24.53
N LEU A 530 38.13 -6.31 25.37
CA LEU A 530 36.70 -6.47 25.66
C LEU A 530 36.49 -6.57 27.17
N ASP A 531 36.67 -5.45 27.87
CA ASP A 531 36.06 -5.33 29.19
C ASP A 531 35.55 -3.92 29.48
N SER A 532 34.40 -3.88 30.16
CA SER A 532 33.63 -2.72 30.63
C SER A 532 32.65 -2.05 29.66
N ILE A 533 31.51 -2.71 29.50
CA ILE A 533 30.22 -2.08 29.16
C ILE A 533 29.98 -0.81 30.00
N LYS A 534 29.78 0.34 29.34
CA LYS A 534 28.73 1.33 29.66
C LYS A 534 28.63 2.51 28.67
N LEU A 535 27.39 2.98 28.53
CA LEU A 535 26.91 4.33 28.22
C LEU A 535 26.80 4.77 26.75
N ASP A 536 25.57 5.25 26.45
CA ASP A 536 25.21 6.48 25.76
C ASP A 536 26.05 6.96 24.56
N ARG A 537 25.31 7.11 23.45
CA ARG A 537 25.53 8.00 22.28
C ARG A 537 26.57 7.61 21.23
N THR A 538 26.04 7.58 20.00
CA THR A 538 26.60 7.97 18.70
C THR A 538 28.08 7.66 18.41
N ILE A 539 28.34 6.80 17.42
CA ILE A 539 29.57 6.85 16.61
C ILE A 539 29.22 6.59 15.13
N GLU A 540 29.51 7.59 14.30
CA GLU A 540 29.70 7.45 12.85
C GLU A 540 31.11 6.90 12.55
N TYR A 541 31.27 6.14 11.47
CA TYR A 541 32.59 5.95 10.83
C TYR A 541 32.45 5.76 9.31
N ASN A 542 33.12 6.63 8.54
CA ASN A 542 33.15 6.71 7.06
C ASN A 542 31.85 7.02 6.31
N GLY A 543 30.98 7.85 6.89
CA GLY A 543 30.17 8.79 6.10
C GLY A 543 28.98 8.25 5.30
N THR A 544 28.68 6.96 5.36
CA THR A 544 27.40 6.42 4.88
C THR A 544 27.02 5.18 5.68
N ILE A 545 25.84 5.20 6.31
CA ILE A 545 25.12 3.96 6.62
C ILE A 545 24.66 3.43 5.27
N THR A 546 25.35 2.46 4.69
CA THR A 546 24.80 1.73 3.54
C THR A 546 23.96 0.60 4.09
N ASP A 547 22.66 0.84 4.15
CA ASP A 547 21.68 -0.22 3.96
C ASP A 547 22.14 -1.03 2.74
N PRO A 548 22.38 -2.35 2.82
CA PRO A 548 22.94 -3.11 1.71
C PRO A 548 22.10 -2.85 0.46
N GLU A 549 22.74 -2.39 -0.62
CA GLU A 549 22.04 -2.09 -1.86
C GLU A 549 21.67 -3.41 -2.52
N ILE A 550 20.38 -3.74 -2.55
CA ILE A 550 19.90 -4.99 -3.13
C ILE A 550 19.50 -4.72 -4.57
N LYS A 551 20.20 -5.36 -5.51
CA LYS A 551 19.91 -5.17 -6.94
C LYS A 551 19.08 -6.31 -7.49
N ILE A 552 17.95 -5.97 -8.12
CA ILE A 552 17.24 -6.87 -9.02
C ILE A 552 17.50 -6.40 -10.44
N LYS A 553 18.27 -7.16 -11.22
CA LYS A 553 18.56 -6.86 -12.64
C LYS A 553 19.08 -5.43 -12.87
N GLY A 554 19.89 -4.92 -11.94
CA GLY A 554 20.45 -3.57 -11.97
C GLY A 554 19.53 -2.44 -11.50
N GLN A 555 18.38 -2.75 -10.86
CA GLN A 555 17.55 -1.78 -10.16
C GLN A 555 17.82 -1.84 -8.65
N ASP A 556 18.11 -0.69 -8.04
CA ASP A 556 18.37 -0.56 -6.62
C ASP A 556 17.06 -0.67 -5.81
N LYS A 557 17.02 -1.62 -4.87
CA LYS A 557 15.92 -1.87 -3.94
C LYS A 557 16.47 -1.90 -2.52
N ASN A 558 15.75 -1.28 -1.58
CA ASN A 558 16.09 -1.38 -0.16
C ASN A 558 15.56 -2.70 0.44
N ARG A 559 16.05 -3.05 1.63
CA ARG A 559 15.75 -4.32 2.30
C ARG A 559 14.25 -4.48 2.60
N GLU A 560 13.56 -3.40 2.99
CA GLU A 560 12.13 -3.43 3.31
C GLU A 560 11.28 -3.60 2.05
N GLU A 561 11.59 -2.93 0.95
CA GLU A 561 10.94 -3.10 -0.35
C GLU A 561 11.13 -4.51 -0.91
N LEU A 562 12.31 -5.12 -0.69
CA LEU A 562 12.57 -6.48 -1.13
C LEU A 562 11.85 -7.51 -0.26
N ILE A 563 11.86 -7.33 1.06
CA ILE A 563 11.09 -8.17 1.99
C ILE A 563 9.62 -8.06 1.63
N GLU A 564 9.07 -6.85 1.49
CA GLU A 564 7.69 -6.61 1.07
C GLU A 564 7.39 -7.23 -0.29
N PHE A 565 8.28 -7.09 -1.28
CA PHE A 565 8.15 -7.74 -2.59
C PHE A 565 8.10 -9.27 -2.48
N LEU A 566 8.93 -9.87 -1.63
CA LEU A 566 9.02 -11.33 -1.43
C LEU A 566 7.91 -11.87 -0.50
N THR A 567 7.42 -11.07 0.46
CA THR A 567 6.41 -11.47 1.44
C THR A 567 4.99 -11.18 0.98
N THR A 568 4.75 -10.12 0.22
CA THR A 568 3.40 -9.62 -0.07
C THR A 568 2.76 -10.29 -1.31
N ALA A 569 3.50 -11.05 -2.11
CA ALA A 569 2.95 -11.78 -3.26
C ALA A 569 3.17 -13.30 -3.16
N GLY A 570 2.35 -13.99 -2.37
CA GLY A 570 2.20 -15.46 -2.51
C GLY A 570 1.54 -15.91 -3.84
N LYS A 571 1.71 -15.18 -4.95
CA LYS A 571 0.98 -15.39 -6.22
C LYS A 571 1.71 -15.03 -7.51
N LEU A 572 2.97 -14.56 -7.49
CA LEU A 572 3.73 -14.52 -8.74
C LEU A 572 4.07 -15.96 -9.13
N SER A 573 3.41 -16.48 -10.16
CA SER A 573 3.82 -17.76 -10.75
C SER A 573 5.31 -17.65 -11.13
N ILE A 574 6.05 -18.75 -11.04
CA ILE A 574 7.47 -18.81 -11.47
C ILE A 574 7.62 -18.21 -12.88
N ASN A 575 6.62 -18.41 -13.74
CA ASN A 575 6.59 -17.82 -15.07
C ASN A 575 6.47 -16.30 -15.07
N ASN A 576 5.64 -15.70 -14.22
CA ASN A 576 5.48 -14.24 -14.15
C ASN A 576 6.74 -13.55 -13.60
N PHE A 577 7.41 -14.18 -12.62
CA PHE A 577 8.70 -13.72 -12.11
C PHE A 577 9.78 -13.65 -13.21
N PHE A 578 9.96 -14.72 -13.99
CA PHE A 578 10.94 -14.75 -15.08
C PHE A 578 10.49 -13.98 -16.34
N LYS A 579 9.18 -13.73 -16.52
CA LYS A 579 8.66 -12.87 -17.60
C LYS A 579 8.98 -11.40 -17.33
N GLN A 580 8.87 -10.96 -16.08
CA GLN A 580 9.14 -9.59 -15.66
C GLN A 580 10.66 -9.29 -15.60
N TYR A 581 11.44 -10.20 -15.03
CA TYR A 581 12.87 -9.96 -14.77
C TYR A 581 13.81 -10.69 -15.73
N GLY A 582 13.28 -11.44 -16.70
CA GLY A 582 14.07 -12.25 -17.63
C GLY A 582 14.45 -13.61 -17.02
N PRO A 583 14.97 -14.55 -17.83
CA PRO A 583 15.15 -15.96 -17.45
C PRO A 583 16.21 -16.22 -16.37
N THR A 584 16.98 -15.20 -16.01
CA THR A 584 17.98 -15.25 -14.95
C THR A 584 17.86 -14.00 -14.11
N VAL A 585 17.69 -14.17 -12.82
CA VAL A 585 17.60 -13.09 -11.84
C VAL A 585 18.77 -13.24 -10.88
N THR A 586 19.66 -12.26 -10.88
CA THR A 586 20.77 -12.20 -9.93
C THR A 586 20.43 -11.17 -8.86
N LEU A 587 20.44 -11.62 -7.61
CA LEU A 587 20.36 -10.78 -6.42
C LEU A 587 21.76 -10.55 -5.92
N GLU A 588 22.18 -9.30 -5.83
CA GLU A 588 23.50 -8.95 -5.31
C GLU A 588 23.32 -8.28 -3.95
N ILE A 589 24.02 -8.80 -2.95
CA ILE A 589 24.13 -8.18 -1.64
C ILE A 589 25.54 -7.62 -1.55
N ILE A 590 25.64 -6.30 -1.52
CA ILE A 590 26.91 -5.59 -1.49
C ILE A 590 27.13 -5.09 -0.05
N ASP A 591 28.16 -5.61 0.61
CA ASP A 591 28.60 -5.19 1.94
C ASP A 591 30.07 -4.76 1.87
N GLY A 592 30.28 -3.44 1.76
CA GLY A 592 31.61 -2.86 1.52
C GLY A 592 32.22 -3.29 0.18
N GLU A 593 33.42 -3.88 0.21
CA GLU A 593 34.10 -4.41 -1.00
C GLU A 593 33.66 -5.83 -1.38
N LYS A 594 32.74 -6.44 -0.62
CA LYS A 594 32.28 -7.81 -0.84
C LYS A 594 30.90 -7.83 -1.48
N THR A 595 30.81 -8.46 -2.64
CA THR A 595 29.53 -8.71 -3.31
C THR A 595 29.21 -10.20 -3.24
N ILE A 596 28.02 -10.51 -2.71
CA ILE A 596 27.45 -11.86 -2.73
C ILE A 596 26.34 -11.86 -3.76
N SER A 597 26.52 -12.60 -4.85
CA SER A 597 25.52 -12.71 -5.92
C SER A 597 24.81 -14.07 -5.86
N PHE A 598 23.49 -14.05 -5.69
CA PHE A 598 22.61 -15.21 -5.81
C PHE A 598 21.94 -15.18 -7.18
N THR A 599 22.27 -16.16 -8.02
CA THR A 599 21.66 -16.25 -9.34
C THR A 599 20.60 -17.34 -9.34
N VAL A 600 19.36 -16.92 -9.59
CA VAL A 600 18.21 -17.80 -9.80
C VAL A 600 17.93 -17.81 -11.30
N SER A 601 18.17 -18.95 -11.94
CA SER A 601 17.90 -19.13 -13.37
C SER A 601 16.76 -20.10 -13.60
N LYS A 602 15.91 -19.77 -14.57
CA LYS A 602 14.97 -20.69 -15.20
C LYS A 602 15.79 -21.58 -16.15
N VAL A 603 15.97 -22.85 -15.79
CA VAL A 603 16.70 -23.84 -16.60
C VAL A 603 15.75 -24.55 -17.55
#